data_AF-F3GPZ6-F1
#
_entry.id   AF-F3GPZ6-F1
#
_cell.length_a   1.000
_cell.length_b   1.000
_cell.length_c   1.000
_cell.angle_alpha   90.00
_cell.angle_beta   90.00
_cell.angle_gamma   90.00
#
_symmetry.space_group_name_H-M   'P 1'
#
loop_
_entity.id
_entity.type
_entity.pdbx_description
1 polymer ?
#
loop_
_entity_poly.entity_id
_entity_poly.type
_entity_poly.pdbx_seq_one_letter_code
_entity_poly.pdbx_strand_id
1 'polypeptide(L)' 'MAASLIGGLRAQGVEAALISASAPGAETRERIANDHGIKVFADNAEAIQGADVVVLAG' A
#
# COMPACT_ATOMS: atom_id res chain seq x y z
N MET A 1 -5.81 8.76 -4.16
CA MET A 1 -5.14 8.21 -5.36
C MET A 1 -4.30 6.96 -5.10
N ALA A 2 -3.84 6.71 -3.87
CA ALA A 2 -3.01 5.53 -3.55
C ALA A 2 -3.63 4.19 -4.00
N ALA A 3 -4.92 3.95 -3.71
CA ALA A 3 -5.59 2.69 -4.06
C ALA A 3 -5.60 2.40 -5.58
N SER A 4 -5.82 3.40 -6.44
CA SER A 4 -5.79 3.20 -7.89
C SER A 4 -4.38 2.89 -8.41
N LEU A 5 -3.34 3.50 -7.81
CA LEU A 5 -1.94 3.18 -8.14
C LEU A 5 -1.59 1.74 -7.74
N ILE A 6 -1.95 1.34 -6.51
CA ILE A 6 -1.75 -0.03 -6.01
C ILE A 6 -2.47 -1.01 -6.94
N GLY A 7 -3.74 -0.77 -7.26
CA GLY A 7 -4.51 -1.60 -8.18
C GLY A 7 -3.86 -1.71 -9.57
N GLY A 8 -3.36 -0.60 -10.12
CA GLY A 8 -2.64 -0.58 -11.39
C GLY A 8 -1.35 -1.42 -11.37
N LEU A 9 -0.54 -1.31 -10.33
CA LEU A 9 0.67 -2.12 -10.15
C LEU A 9 0.34 -3.62 -10.02
N ARG A 10 -0.70 -3.95 -9.25
CA ARG A 10 -1.19 -5.32 -9.13
C ARG A 10 -1.67 -5.88 -10.47
N ALA A 11 -2.39 -5.08 -11.26
CA ALA A 11 -2.84 -5.48 -12.61
C ALA A 11 -1.68 -5.70 -13.59
N GLN A 12 -0.54 -5.01 -13.40
CA GLN A 12 0.68 -5.21 -14.18
C GLN A 12 1.52 -6.41 -13.71
N GLY A 13 1.07 -7.14 -12.68
CA GLY A 13 1.74 -8.34 -12.19
C GLY A 13 2.75 -8.10 -11.08
N VAL A 14 2.82 -6.90 -10.49
CA VAL A 14 3.67 -6.66 -9.32
C VAL A 14 3.15 -7.47 -8.13
N GLU A 15 4.04 -8.22 -7.49
CA GLU A 15 3.70 -9.05 -6.34
C GLU A 15 3.26 -8.18 -5.15
N ALA A 16 2.19 -8.59 -4.46
CA ALA A 16 1.67 -7.86 -3.31
C ALA A 16 2.70 -7.75 -2.17
N ALA A 17 3.60 -8.73 -2.05
CA ALA A 17 4.67 -8.73 -1.06
C ALA A 17 5.70 -7.61 -1.27
N LEU A 18 5.78 -7.06 -2.48
CA LEU A 18 6.66 -5.93 -2.84
C LEU A 18 5.98 -4.56 -2.65
N ILE A 19 4.71 -4.55 -2.25
CA ILE A 19 3.94 -3.32 -2.08
C ILE A 19 3.53 -3.19 -0.61
N SER A 20 3.82 -2.04 -0.03
CA SER A 20 3.32 -1.61 1.27
C SER A 20 2.63 -0.26 1.12
N ALA A 21 1.68 0.02 2.00
CA ALA A 21 1.04 1.33 2.10
C ALA A 21 0.87 1.73 3.57
N SER A 22 0.62 3.01 3.81
CA SER A 22 0.17 3.50 5.11
C SER A 22 -1.16 4.24 4.97
N ALA A 23 -2.00 4.15 6.00
CA ALA A 23 -3.18 4.99 6.13
C ALA A 23 -3.52 5.20 7.62
N PRO A 24 -3.90 6.43 8.03
CA PRO A 24 -4.19 6.73 9.43
C PRO A 24 -5.45 6.01 9.94
N GLY A 25 -6.49 5.88 9.11
CA GLY A 25 -7.76 5.24 9.47
C GLY A 25 -7.71 3.73 9.37
N ALA A 26 -8.11 3.02 10.43
CA ALA A 26 -8.13 1.55 10.48
C ALA A 26 -8.98 0.92 9.38
N GLU A 27 -10.20 1.43 9.17
CA GLU A 27 -11.10 0.95 8.12
C GLU A 27 -10.48 1.07 6.72
N THR A 28 -9.78 2.17 6.45
CA THR A 28 -9.08 2.34 5.17
C THR A 28 -7.92 1.35 5.02
N ARG A 29 -7.19 1.07 6.10
CA ARG A 29 -6.13 0.04 6.07
C ARG A 29 -6.70 -1.33 5.76
N GLU A 30 -7.75 -1.73 6.47
CA GLU A 30 -8.41 -3.04 6.28
C GLU A 30 -8.95 -3.17 4.85
N ARG A 31 -9.61 -2.13 4.34
CA ARG A 31 -10.11 -2.12 2.95
C ARG A 31 -8.98 -2.28 1.93
N ILE A 32 -7.91 -1.48 2.03
CA ILE A 32 -6.77 -1.57 1.09
C ILE A 32 -6.09 -2.95 1.18
N ALA A 33 -5.92 -3.47 2.39
CA ALA A 33 -5.32 -4.79 2.62
C ALA A 33 -6.18 -5.90 1.99
N ASN A 34 -7.49 -5.85 2.19
CA ASN A 34 -8.42 -6.86 1.65
C ASN A 34 -8.56 -6.75 0.12
N ASP A 35 -8.68 -5.54 -0.41
CA ASP A 35 -8.91 -5.30 -1.84
C ASP A 35 -7.68 -5.67 -2.70
N HIS A 36 -6.46 -5.48 -2.17
CA HIS A 36 -5.23 -5.62 -2.95
C HIS A 36 -4.29 -6.73 -2.47
N GLY A 37 -4.53 -7.27 -1.27
CA GLY A 37 -3.70 -8.31 -0.64
C GLY A 37 -2.34 -7.83 -0.16
N ILE A 38 -2.17 -6.53 0.11
CA ILE A 38 -0.89 -5.92 0.51
C ILE A 38 -0.82 -5.67 2.02
N LYS A 39 0.39 -5.44 2.54
CA LYS A 39 0.57 -4.96 3.92
C LYS A 39 0.24 -3.47 4.00
N VAL A 40 -0.54 -3.08 5.01
CA VAL A 40 -0.89 -1.68 5.26
C VAL A 40 -0.64 -1.32 6.72
N PHE A 41 0.08 -0.23 6.95
CA PHE A 41 0.54 0.20 8.27
C PHE A 41 -0.16 1.50 8.71
N ALA A 42 -0.23 1.72 10.02
CA ALA A 42 -0.72 2.98 10.57
C ALA A 42 0.33 4.09 10.42
N ASP A 43 1.60 3.74 10.59
CA ASP A 43 2.73 4.66 10.56
C ASP A 43 3.45 4.64 9.20
N ASN A 44 3.85 5.82 8.72
CA ASN A 44 4.62 5.97 7.49
C ASN A 44 6.02 5.37 7.62
N ALA A 45 6.65 5.53 8.78
CA ALA A 45 7.99 5.02 9.07
C ALA A 45 8.04 3.49 9.02
N GLU A 46 6.96 2.81 9.40
CA GLU A 46 6.83 1.35 9.24
C GLU A 46 6.64 0.96 7.77
N ALA A 47 5.78 1.67 7.03
CA ALA A 47 5.47 1.35 5.64
C ALA A 47 6.66 1.47 4.70
N ILE A 48 7.60 2.39 4.97
CA ILE A 48 8.78 2.62 4.11
C ILE A 48 9.96 1.69 4.42
N GLN A 49 9.91 0.86 5.47
CA GLN A 49 11.05 0.04 5.84
C GLN A 49 11.39 -0.96 4.73
N GLY A 50 12.60 -0.86 4.18
CA GLY A 50 13.05 -1.71 3.08
C GLY A 50 12.45 -1.38 1.72
N ALA A 51 11.70 -0.28 1.60
CA ALA A 51 11.18 0.17 0.31
C ALA A 51 12.29 0.82 -0.54
N ASP A 52 12.49 0.34 -1.76
CA ASP A 52 13.41 0.95 -2.73
C ASP A 52 12.84 2.25 -3.34
N VAL A 53 11.51 2.36 -3.41
CA VAL A 53 10.78 3.47 -4.01
C VAL A 53 9.63 3.89 -3.09
N VAL A 54 9.54 5.20 -2.81
CA VAL A 54 8.45 5.79 -2.03
C VAL A 54 7.62 6.71 -2.93
N VAL A 55 6.31 6.46 -2.97
CA VAL A 55 5.35 7.31 -3.69
C VAL A 55 4.52 8.08 -2.66
N LEU A 56 4.55 9.40 -2.72
CA LEU A 56 3.68 10.26 -1.93
C LEU A 56 2.36 10.44 -2.67
N ALA A 57 1.27 9.92 -2.11
CA ALA A 57 -0.05 9.98 -2.72
C ALA A 57 -1.08 10.55 -1.73
N GLY A 58 -1.84 11.55 -2.18
CA GLY A 58 -3.04 12.09 -1.51
C GLY A 58 -4.32 11.38 -1.90
#